data_AF-A0A938U5N3-F1
#
_entry.id   AF-A0A938U5N3-F1
#
_cell.length_a   1.000
_cell.length_b   1.000
_cell.length_c   1.000
_cell.angle_alpha   90.00
_cell.angle_beta   90.00
_cell.angle_gamma   90.00
#
_symmetry.space_group_name_H-M   'P 1'
#
loop_
_entity.id
_entity.type
_entity.pdbx_description
1 polymer ?
#
loop_
_entity_poly.entity_id
_entity_poly.type
_entity_poly.pdbx_seq_one_letter_code
_entity_poly.pdbx_strand_id
1 'polypeptide(L)' 'MEGLEKLIQELPPELRQEVEDFIHFLLSKRVRQEGRRLRQDWGGALREYRGQYSALDLEKKALEWRGD' A
#
# COMPACT_ATOMS: atom_id res chain seq x y z
N MET A 1 -35.23 11.61 10.05
CA MET A 1 -34.24 10.87 9.24
C MET A 1 -34.95 9.66 8.70
N GLU A 2 -35.27 9.66 7.42
CA GLU A 2 -35.69 8.42 6.76
C GLU A 2 -34.50 7.44 6.80
N GLY A 3 -34.77 6.21 7.21
CA GLY A 3 -33.74 5.17 7.28
C GLY A 3 -33.27 4.83 5.87
N LEU A 4 -31.96 4.61 5.70
CA LEU A 4 -31.33 4.20 4.44
C LEU A 4 -32.08 3.02 3.79
N GLU A 5 -32.62 2.13 4.62
CA GLU A 5 -33.43 0.97 4.24
C GLU A 5 -34.69 1.34 3.44
N LYS A 6 -35.37 2.45 3.76
CA LYS A 6 -36.57 2.88 3.02
C LYS A 6 -36.24 3.39 1.63
N LEU A 7 -35.16 4.17 1.51
CA LEU A 7 -34.68 4.68 0.23
C LEU A 7 -34.25 3.53 -0.70
N ILE A 8 -33.61 2.49 -0.14
CA ILE A 8 -33.23 1.27 -0.89
C ILE A 8 -34.46 0.49 -1.39
N GLN A 9 -35.56 0.49 -0.64
CA GLN A 9 -36.78 -0.17 -1.08
C GLN A 9 -37.50 0.58 -2.22
N GLU A 10 -37.44 1.91 -2.23
CA GLU A 10 -38.01 2.75 -3.29
C GLU A 10 -37.20 2.77 -4.59
N LEU A 11 -35.95 2.28 -4.55
CA LEU A 11 -35.07 2.24 -5.71
C LEU A 11 -35.50 1.15 -6.73
N PRO A 12 -35.54 1.50 -8.04
CA PRO A 12 -35.65 0.56 -9.13
C PRO A 12 -34.58 -0.54 -9.05
N PRO A 13 -34.88 -1.77 -9.48
CA PRO A 13 -33.95 -2.89 -9.38
C PRO A 13 -32.63 -2.65 -10.12
N GLU A 14 -32.62 -1.85 -11.19
CA GLU A 14 -31.37 -1.51 -11.90
C GLU A 14 -30.37 -0.73 -11.03
N LEU A 15 -30.89 0.14 -10.15
CA LEU A 15 -30.06 1.03 -9.33
C LEU A 15 -29.64 0.39 -8.00
N ARG A 16 -30.27 -0.71 -7.59
CA ARG A 16 -29.91 -1.44 -6.36
C ARG A 16 -28.49 -2.00 -6.43
N GLN A 17 -28.08 -2.48 -7.61
CA GLN A 17 -26.72 -3.00 -7.82
C GLN A 17 -25.67 -1.89 -7.65
N GLU A 18 -25.92 -0.71 -8.21
CA GLU A 18 -25.00 0.43 -8.10
C GLU A 18 -24.87 0.91 -6.65
N VAL A 19 -25.96 0.88 -5.89
CA VAL A 19 -25.96 1.21 -4.46
C VAL A 19 -25.19 0.16 -3.66
N GLU A 20 -25.36 -1.12 -3.96
CA GLU A 20 -24.60 -2.21 -3.33
C GLU A 20 -23.09 -2.07 -3.59
N ASP A 21 -22.71 -1.82 -4.84
CA ASP A 21 -21.33 -1.58 -5.24
C ASP A 21 -20.74 -0.36 -4.52
N PHE A 22 -21.53 0.71 -4.38
CA PHE A 22 -21.11 1.92 -3.67
C PHE A 22 -20.93 1.68 -2.17
N ILE A 23 -21.80 0.88 -1.53
CA ILE A 23 -21.67 0.48 -0.13
C ILE A 23 -20.38 -0.34 0.07
N HIS A 24 -20.12 -1.32 -0.80
CA HIS A 24 -18.88 -2.10 -0.78
C HIS A 24 -17.65 -1.22 -0.97
N PHE A 25 -17.72 -0.24 -1.88
CA PHE A 25 -16.66 0.74 -2.07
C PHE A 25 -16.41 1.58 -0.79
N LEU A 26 -17.45 2.08 -0.14
CA LEU A 26 -17.30 2.86 1.09
C LEU A 26 -16.71 2.03 2.24
N LEU A 27 -17.15 0.78 2.39
CA LEU A 27 -16.61 -0.16 3.38
C LEU A 27 -15.11 -0.45 3.11
N SER A 28 -14.75 -0.74 1.86
CA SER A 28 -13.36 -1.00 1.49
C SER A 28 -12.46 0.24 1.65
N LYS A 29 -12.96 1.44 1.32
CA LYS A 29 -12.24 2.70 1.49
C LYS A 29 -11.95 3.02 2.96
N ARG A 30 -12.89 2.71 3.86
CA ARG A 30 -12.69 2.84 5.31
C ARG A 30 -11.59 1.90 5.82
N VAL A 31 -11.52 0.67 5.33
CA VAL A 31 -10.45 -0.28 5.67
C VAL A 31 -9.09 0.15 5.09
N ARG A 32 -9.09 0.90 3.98
CA ARG A 32 -7.87 1.38 3.31
C ARG A 32 -7.29 2.68 3.89
N GLN A 33 -7.97 3.31 4.86
CA GLN A 33 -7.38 4.30 5.75
C GLN A 33 -6.75 3.53 6.91
N GLU A 34 -5.49 3.14 6.87
CA GLU A 34 -4.33 4.02 6.91
C GLU A 34 -3.24 3.35 6.07
N GLY A 35 -2.95 3.89 4.89
CA GLY A 35 -1.70 3.55 4.21
C GLY A 35 -0.56 3.83 5.18
N ARG A 36 0.01 2.78 5.78
CA ARG A 36 1.11 2.90 6.74
C ARG A 36 2.15 3.81 6.11
N ARG A 37 2.54 4.89 6.80
CA ARG A 37 3.66 5.72 6.35
C ARG A 37 4.83 4.77 6.07
N LEU A 38 5.38 4.83 4.86
CA LEU A 38 6.60 4.10 4.53
C LEU A 38 7.63 4.44 5.61
N ARG A 39 8.01 3.44 6.41
CA ARG A 39 8.84 3.65 7.61
C ARG A 39 10.22 4.20 7.24
N GLN A 40 10.69 3.93 6.02
CA GLN A 40 12.01 4.34 5.50
C GLN A 40 13.15 3.98 6.47
N ASP A 41 12.94 2.94 7.27
CA ASP A 41 13.88 2.40 8.25
C ASP A 41 15.12 1.77 7.58
N TRP A 42 15.00 1.42 6.30
CA TRP A 42 16.12 1.06 5.44
C TRP A 42 17.02 2.25 5.06
N GLY A 43 16.50 3.48 5.12
CA GLY A 43 17.22 4.70 4.76
C GLY A 43 18.40 4.95 5.69
N GLY A 44 19.62 4.69 5.21
CA GLY A 44 20.84 4.85 6.00
C GLY A 44 21.24 3.63 6.83
N ALA A 45 20.59 2.47 6.65
CA ALA A 45 20.94 1.22 7.33
C ALA A 45 22.41 0.79 7.13
N LEU A 46 23.05 1.22 6.04
CA LEU A 46 24.45 0.90 5.74
C LEU A 46 25.45 2.02 6.12
N ARG A 47 25.02 3.02 6.90
CA ARG A 47 25.87 4.19 7.23
C ARG A 47 27.15 3.81 7.97
N GLU A 48 27.09 2.78 8.82
CA GLU A 48 28.22 2.25 9.59
C GLU A 48 29.33 1.64 8.72
N TYR A 49 29.01 1.20 7.51
CA TYR A 49 29.95 0.61 6.56
C TYR A 49 30.65 1.64 5.66
N ARG A 50 30.27 2.93 5.73
CA ARG A 50 30.82 4.00 4.88
C ARG A 50 32.34 4.12 4.99
N GLY A 51 32.91 3.86 6.16
CA GLY A 51 34.36 3.90 6.39
C GLY A 51 35.06 2.56 6.18
N GLN A 52 34.32 1.47 5.95
CA GLN A 52 34.85 0.12 5.86
C GLN A 52 35.02 -0.35 4.41
N TYR A 53 34.21 0.17 3.50
CA TYR A 53 34.27 -0.19 2.09
C TYR A 53 34.31 1.05 1.21
N SER A 54 35.26 1.07 0.27
CA SER A 54 35.24 2.01 -0.85
C SER A 54 34.28 1.52 -1.94
N ALA A 55 33.93 2.40 -2.88
CA ALA A 55 33.13 2.02 -4.05
C ALA A 55 33.77 0.87 -4.84
N LEU A 56 35.10 0.86 -4.94
CA LEU A 56 35.87 -0.19 -5.63
C LEU A 56 35.82 -1.53 -4.89
N ASP A 57 35.81 -1.52 -3.55
CA ASP A 57 35.70 -2.76 -2.77
C ASP A 57 34.31 -3.40 -2.92
N LEU A 58 33.27 -2.57 -2.98
CA LEU A 58 31.90 -3.03 -3.22
C LEU A 58 31.72 -3.58 -4.65
N GLU A 59 32.37 -2.96 -5.64
CA GLU A 59 32.35 -3.44 -7.02
C GLU A 59 33.02 -4.83 -7.14
N LYS A 60 34.21 -5.00 -6.55
CA LYS A 60 34.89 -6.31 -6.52
C LYS A 60 34.06 -7.38 -5.84
N LYS A 61 33.48 -7.07 -4.67
CA LYS A 61 32.56 -7.97 -3.97
C LYS A 61 31.32 -8.31 -4.80
N ALA A 62 30.79 -7.35 -5.54
CA ALA A 62 29.64 -7.59 -6.41
C ALA A 62 29.96 -8.53 -7.56
N LEU A 63 31.19 -8.49 -8.10
CA LEU A 63 31.67 -9.45 -9.10
C LEU A 63 31.86 -10.84 -8.47
N GLU A 64 32.52 -10.93 -7.31
CA GLU A 64 32.70 -12.18 -6.55
C GLU A 64 31.36 -12.85 -6.23
N TRP A 65 30.36 -12.10 -5.79
CA TRP A 65 29.03 -12.64 -5.45
C TRP A 65 28.20 -13.06 -6.66
N ARG A 66 28.48 -12.51 -7.83
CA ARG A 66 27.83 -12.91 -9.09
C ARG A 66 28.44 -14.18 -9.68
N GLY A 67 29.56 -14.65 -9.12
CA GLY A 67 30.14 -15.97 -9.43
C GLY A 67 30.82 -16.02 -10.80
N ASP A 68 31.76 -15.11 -11.05
CA ASP A 68 32.87 -15.43 -11.96
C ASP A 68 33.94 -16.24 -11.21
#